data_AF-A0A520ZY40-F1
#
_entry.id   AF-A0A520ZY40-F1
#
_cell.length_a   1.000
_cell.length_b   1.000
_cell.length_c   1.000
_cell.angle_alpha   90.00
_cell.angle_beta   90.00
_cell.angle_gamma   90.00
#
_symmetry.space_group_name_H-M   'P 1'
#
loop_
_entity.id
_entity.type
_entity.pdbx_description
1 polymer ?
#
loop_
_entity_poly.entity_id
_entity_poly.type
_entity_poly.pdbx_seq_one_letter_code
_entity_poly.pdbx_strand_id
1 'polypeptide(L)'
;MVQHMNRRRFLKQVALYSGGLSLSLPLFRIPESLALDMPVPDVAQVTGSDYTALVKKTMDLLGSMGSFVKPGDKVVVKPNIGWDRSPEQGANTHPEVVSALVVLALDAGA
;
A
#
# COMPACT_ATOMS: atom_id res chain seq x y z
N MET A 1 -9.73 -27.08 -0.42
CA MET A 1 -10.86 -26.60 -1.25
C MET A 1 -11.30 -25.24 -0.71
N VAL A 2 -10.76 -24.13 -1.25
CA VAL A 2 -11.07 -22.78 -0.76
C VAL A 2 -12.48 -22.43 -1.23
N GLN A 3 -13.39 -22.26 -0.28
CA GLN A 3 -14.79 -21.96 -0.55
C GLN A 3 -14.94 -20.44 -0.71
N HIS A 4 -15.53 -19.98 -1.83
CA HIS A 4 -15.71 -18.57 -2.13
C HIS A 4 -16.62 -17.89 -1.09
N MET A 5 -16.15 -16.78 -0.50
CA MET A 5 -16.86 -16.04 0.54
C MET A 5 -17.98 -15.20 -0.08
N ASN A 6 -19.20 -15.27 0.46
CA ASN A 6 -20.33 -14.45 0.03
C ASN A 6 -20.99 -13.79 1.25
N ARG A 7 -21.56 -12.57 1.08
CA ARG A 7 -22.31 -11.83 2.10
C ARG A 7 -23.23 -12.71 2.96
N ARG A 8 -23.99 -13.61 2.34
CA ARG A 8 -24.90 -14.52 3.09
C ARG A 8 -24.13 -15.45 4.04
N ARG A 9 -22.99 -15.97 3.59
CA ARG A 9 -22.15 -16.87 4.38
C ARG A 9 -21.44 -16.12 5.49
N PHE A 10 -20.93 -14.93 5.19
CA PHE A 10 -20.33 -14.02 6.17
C PHE A 10 -21.31 -13.70 7.31
N LEU A 11 -22.54 -13.27 6.99
CA LEU A 11 -23.55 -12.95 8.01
C LEU A 11 -23.94 -14.16 8.86
N LYS A 12 -24.04 -15.35 8.25
CA LYS A 12 -24.27 -16.60 8.98
C LYS A 12 -23.11 -16.94 9.92
N GLN A 13 -21.87 -16.78 9.46
CA GLN A 13 -20.69 -17.04 10.29
C GLN A 13 -20.60 -16.05 11.45
N VAL A 14 -20.78 -14.76 11.20
CA VAL A 14 -20.80 -13.73 12.25
C VAL A 14 -21.85 -14.05 13.32
N ALA A 15 -23.09 -14.39 12.92
CA ALA A 15 -24.15 -14.75 13.86
C ALA A 15 -23.85 -16.03 14.67
N LEU A 16 -23.24 -17.04 14.03
CA LEU A 16 -22.87 -18.29 14.70
C LEU A 16 -21.72 -18.07 15.71
N TYR A 17 -20.73 -17.27 15.35
CA TYR A 17 -19.62 -16.92 16.23
C TYR A 17 -20.06 -16.00 17.39
N SER A 18 -20.95 -15.02 17.13
CA SER A 18 -21.49 -14.17 18.19
C SER A 18 -22.46 -14.89 19.12
N GLY A 19 -23.16 -15.92 18.65
CA GLY A 19 -23.95 -16.83 19.49
C GLY A 19 -23.11 -17.78 20.35
N GLY A 20 -21.88 -18.10 19.93
CA GLY A 20 -20.92 -18.89 20.73
C GLY A 20 -20.23 -18.09 21.85
N LEU A 21 -20.12 -16.77 21.68
CA LEU A 21 -19.53 -15.83 22.65
C LEU A 21 -20.31 -15.74 23.97
N SER A 22 -21.60 -16.10 24.00
CA SER A 22 -22.47 -15.99 25.17
C SER A 22 -22.55 -17.26 26.04
N LEU A 23 -21.93 -18.38 25.64
CA LEU A 23 -22.05 -19.66 26.37
C LEU A 23 -20.75 -20.24 26.93
N SER A 24 -19.60 -19.60 26.72
CA SER A 24 -18.35 -20.01 27.38
C SER A 24 -17.35 -18.86 27.39
N LEU A 25 -16.77 -18.61 28.57
CA LEU A 25 -15.72 -17.63 28.86
C LEU A 25 -14.79 -17.39 27.65
N PRO A 26 -14.56 -16.14 27.21
CA PRO A 26 -13.68 -15.90 26.10
C PRO A 26 -12.23 -16.09 26.55
N LEU A 27 -11.73 -17.32 26.46
CA LEU A 27 -10.31 -17.59 26.21
C LEU A 27 -9.96 -17.20 24.76
N PHE A 28 -10.38 -16.02 24.32
CA PHE A 28 -9.92 -15.43 23.06
C PHE A 28 -8.57 -14.77 23.31
N ARG A 29 -7.55 -15.60 23.53
CA ARG A 29 -6.18 -15.17 23.30
C ARG A 29 -5.96 -15.34 21.80
N ILE A 30 -6.15 -14.27 21.02
CA ILE A 30 -5.73 -14.26 19.62
C ILE A 30 -4.23 -14.53 19.67
N PRO A 31 -3.74 -15.70 19.21
CA PRO A 31 -2.31 -15.93 19.20
C PRO A 31 -1.71 -14.89 18.24
N GLU A 32 -0.67 -14.22 18.69
CA GLU A 32 0.08 -13.20 17.94
C GLU A 32 0.56 -13.74 16.57
N SER A 33 0.62 -15.07 16.43
CA SER A 33 0.88 -15.81 15.20
C SER A 33 -0.24 -15.78 14.13
N LEU A 34 -1.38 -15.13 14.39
CA LEU A 34 -2.36 -14.77 13.36
C LEU A 34 -2.10 -13.40 12.73
N ALA A 35 -1.03 -12.69 13.13
CA ALA A 35 -0.38 -11.74 12.26
C ALA A 35 0.20 -12.52 11.07
N LEU A 36 -0.68 -12.87 10.11
CA LEU A 36 -0.27 -13.22 8.77
C LEU A 36 0.66 -12.10 8.31
N ASP A 37 1.86 -12.44 7.85
CA ASP A 37 2.66 -11.54 7.03
C ASP A 37 1.70 -10.97 5.99
N MET A 38 1.31 -9.71 6.15
CA MET A 38 0.39 -9.12 5.21
C MET A 38 1.16 -9.04 3.90
N PRO A 39 0.67 -9.71 2.85
CA PRO A 39 1.35 -9.66 1.57
C PRO A 39 1.46 -8.20 1.15
N VAL A 40 2.58 -7.86 0.50
CA VAL A 40 2.75 -6.54 -0.11
C VAL A 40 1.54 -6.30 -1.02
N PRO A 41 0.78 -5.21 -0.82
CA PRO A 41 -0.41 -4.94 -1.62
C PRO A 41 -0.01 -4.63 -3.06
N ASP A 42 -0.88 -5.00 -4.01
CA ASP A 42 -0.67 -4.65 -5.42
C ASP A 42 -0.79 -3.13 -5.68
N VAL A 43 -1.54 -2.43 -4.82
CA VAL A 43 -1.80 -0.98 -4.93
C VAL A 43 -1.76 -0.34 -3.54
N ALA A 44 -1.05 0.78 -3.42
CA ALA A 44 -1.02 1.61 -2.22
C ALA A 44 -1.51 3.02 -2.55
N GLN A 45 -2.31 3.60 -1.65
CA GLN A 45 -2.79 4.98 -1.74
C GLN A 45 -2.47 5.70 -0.43
N VAL A 46 -1.85 6.87 -0.55
CA VAL A 46 -1.58 7.76 0.59
C VAL A 46 -2.05 9.17 0.22
N THR A 47 -2.73 9.83 1.15
CA THR A 47 -3.29 11.18 0.96
C THR A 47 -2.65 12.16 1.95
N GLY A 48 -2.35 13.36 1.49
CA GLY A 48 -1.76 14.44 2.29
C GLY A 48 -1.31 15.60 1.40
N SER A 49 -0.54 16.53 1.96
CA SER A 49 -0.04 17.71 1.25
C SER A 49 1.48 17.73 1.04
N ASP A 50 2.23 16.90 1.77
CA ASP A 50 3.70 16.78 1.63
C ASP A 50 4.02 15.68 0.60
N TYR A 51 4.23 16.07 -0.65
CA TYR A 51 4.45 15.13 -1.74
C TYR A 51 5.65 14.20 -1.52
N THR A 52 6.72 14.69 -0.92
CA THR A 52 7.92 13.88 -0.67
C THR A 52 7.63 12.78 0.35
N ALA A 53 6.98 13.14 1.46
CA ALA A 53 6.57 12.16 2.47
C ALA A 53 5.55 11.15 1.93
N LEU A 54 4.63 11.60 1.07
CA LEU A 54 3.63 10.74 0.43
C LEU A 54 4.26 9.70 -0.49
N VAL A 55 5.21 10.10 -1.35
CA VAL A 55 5.91 9.17 -2.25
C VAL A 55 6.66 8.14 -1.43
N LYS A 56 7.44 8.56 -0.42
CA LYS A 56 8.18 7.65 0.45
C LYS A 56 7.26 6.64 1.14
N LYS A 57 6.19 7.12 1.78
CA LYS A 57 5.23 6.25 2.48
C LYS A 57 4.52 5.28 1.53
N THR A 58 4.20 5.73 0.31
CA THR A 58 3.60 4.86 -0.71
C THR A 58 4.57 3.75 -1.11
N MET A 59 5.83 4.07 -1.35
CA MET A 59 6.85 3.07 -1.67
C MET A 59 7.12 2.12 -0.51
N ASP A 60 7.17 2.61 0.73
CA ASP A 60 7.35 1.78 1.93
C ASP A 60 6.23 0.72 2.05
N LEU A 61 4.97 1.10 1.76
CA LEU A 61 3.83 0.18 1.73
C LEU A 61 3.93 -0.86 0.61
N LEU A 62 4.56 -0.51 -0.51
CA LEU A 62 4.79 -1.39 -1.67
C LEU A 62 6.07 -2.24 -1.56
N GLY A 63 6.65 -2.34 -0.36
CA GLY A 63 7.87 -3.13 -0.14
C GLY A 63 9.17 -2.39 -0.48
N SER A 64 9.17 -1.05 -0.42
CA SER A 64 10.27 -0.13 -0.73
C SER A 64 10.69 -0.05 -2.19
N MET A 65 11.53 0.94 -2.53
CA MET A 65 12.08 1.09 -3.89
C MET A 65 12.92 -0.11 -4.33
N GLY A 66 13.60 -0.79 -3.39
CA GLY A 66 14.40 -1.98 -3.67
C GLY A 66 13.59 -3.16 -4.21
N SER A 67 12.26 -3.13 -4.12
CA SER A 67 11.39 -4.11 -4.77
C SER A 67 11.31 -3.93 -6.29
N PHE A 68 11.57 -2.72 -6.81
CA PHE A 68 11.41 -2.34 -8.21
C PHE A 68 12.73 -2.05 -8.92
N VAL A 69 13.71 -1.51 -8.19
CA VAL A 69 15.03 -1.09 -8.71
C VAL A 69 16.11 -1.91 -8.03
N LYS A 70 17.04 -2.46 -8.81
CA LYS A 70 18.22 -3.18 -8.33
C LYS A 70 19.50 -2.34 -8.60
N PRO A 71 20.57 -2.53 -7.80
CA PRO A 71 21.82 -1.82 -8.04
C PRO A 71 22.36 -2.04 -9.46
N GLY A 72 22.66 -0.93 -10.16
CA GLY A 72 23.14 -0.90 -11.53
C GLY A 72 22.04 -0.82 -12.60
N ASP A 73 20.76 -0.79 -12.23
CA ASP A 73 19.65 -0.64 -13.17
C ASP A 73 19.60 0.76 -13.79
N LYS A 74 19.56 0.84 -15.12
CA LYS A 74 19.26 2.11 -15.79
C LYS A 74 17.77 2.41 -15.72
N VAL A 75 17.38 3.29 -14.79
CA VAL A 75 15.98 3.66 -14.56
C VAL A 75 15.59 4.91 -15.35
N VAL A 76 14.42 4.88 -15.98
CA VAL A 76 13.80 6.06 -16.61
C VAL A 76 12.53 6.43 -15.85
N VAL A 77 12.48 7.65 -15.34
CA VAL A 77 11.27 8.22 -14.73
C VAL A 77 10.49 8.99 -15.79
N LYS A 78 9.26 8.57 -16.10
CA LYS A 78 8.39 9.18 -17.11
C LYS A 78 7.24 9.97 -16.47
N PRO A 79 7.42 11.24 -16.11
CA PRO A 79 6.35 12.07 -15.59
C PRO A 79 5.31 12.41 -16.67
N ASN A 80 4.12 12.84 -16.26
CA ASN A 80 3.20 13.56 -17.14
C ASN A 80 3.65 15.03 -17.20
N ILE A 81 4.08 15.50 -18.38
CA ILE A 81 4.64 16.85 -18.63
C ILE A 81 4.09 17.48 -19.92
N GLY A 82 2.82 17.24 -20.24
CA GLY A 82 2.23 17.56 -21.55
C GLY A 82 1.67 18.98 -21.70
N TRP A 83 1.61 19.78 -20.63
CA TRP A 83 0.85 21.03 -20.62
C TRP A 83 1.69 22.22 -20.15
N ASP A 84 1.53 23.38 -20.79
CA ASP A 84 2.11 24.66 -20.35
C ASP A 84 1.29 25.23 -19.19
N ARG A 85 1.55 24.70 -17.99
CA ARG A 85 0.79 24.97 -16.76
C ARG A 85 1.73 25.01 -15.55
N SER A 86 1.38 25.85 -14.57
CA SER A 86 2.12 25.92 -13.31
C SER A 86 1.81 24.70 -12.42
N PRO A 87 2.71 24.34 -11.48
CA PRO A 87 2.48 23.22 -10.57
C PRO A 87 1.17 23.29 -9.77
N GLU A 88 0.77 24.50 -9.36
CA GLU A 88 -0.44 24.76 -8.57
C GLU A 88 -1.72 24.41 -9.32
N GLN A 89 -1.67 24.38 -10.66
CA GLN A 89 -2.81 24.02 -11.51
C GLN A 89 -3.02 22.51 -11.62
N GLY A 90 -2.03 21.68 -11.23
CA GLY A 90 -2.17 20.22 -11.18
C GLY A 90 -2.39 19.50 -12.53
N ALA A 91 -2.05 20.14 -13.65
CA ALA A 91 -2.23 19.55 -14.99
C ALA A 91 -1.15 18.51 -15.36
N ASN A 92 0.02 18.61 -14.73
CA ASN A 92 1.18 17.73 -14.90
C ASN A 92 1.47 16.99 -13.58
N THR A 93 2.33 15.97 -13.62
CA THR A 93 2.83 15.36 -12.38
C THR A 93 3.59 16.43 -11.59
N HIS A 94 3.29 16.56 -10.29
CA HIS A 94 3.94 17.57 -9.45
C HIS A 94 5.46 17.35 -9.40
N PRO A 95 6.30 18.41 -9.53
CA PRO A 95 7.75 18.26 -9.63
C PRO A 95 8.38 17.57 -8.39
N GLU A 96 7.84 17.81 -7.20
CA GLU A 96 8.32 17.14 -5.98
C GLU A 96 8.06 15.62 -6.00
N VAL A 97 6.97 15.16 -6.62
CA VAL A 97 6.69 13.73 -6.79
C VAL A 97 7.75 13.09 -7.68
N VAL A 98 8.11 13.78 -8.78
CA VAL A 98 9.15 13.32 -9.70
C VAL A 98 10.51 13.26 -9.00
N SER A 99 10.88 14.35 -8.31
CA SER A 99 12.14 14.46 -7.57
C SER A 99 12.27 13.37 -6.51
N ALA A 100 11.25 13.20 -5.66
CA ALA A 100 11.25 12.18 -4.61
C ALA A 100 11.41 10.76 -5.18
N LEU A 101 10.77 10.46 -6.31
CA LEU A 101 10.90 9.15 -6.94
C LEU A 101 12.30 8.91 -7.53
N VAL A 102 12.91 9.94 -8.15
CA VAL A 102 14.28 9.87 -8.66
C VAL A 102 15.27 9.64 -7.52
N VAL A 103 15.14 10.38 -6.41
CA VAL A 103 16.00 10.21 -5.23
C VAL A 103 15.91 8.78 -4.70
N LEU A 104 14.69 8.25 -4.52
CA LEU A 104 14.52 6.87 -4.05
C LEU A 104 15.15 5.83 -4.99
N ALA A 105 15.07 6.03 -6.31
CA ALA A 105 15.68 5.14 -7.29
C ALA A 105 17.21 5.17 -7.21
N LEU A 106 17.80 6.37 -7.09
CA LEU A 106 19.25 6.53 -6.90
C LEU A 106 19.72 5.93 -5.57
N ASP A 107 18.97 6.13 -4.48
CA ASP A 107 19.27 5.53 -3.18
C ASP A 107 19.21 3.99 -3.21
N ALA A 108 18.38 3.42 -4.10
CA ALA A 108 18.32 1.98 -4.36
C ALA A 108 19.46 1.47 -5.27
N GLY A 109 20.28 2.37 -5.81
CA GLY A 109 21.48 2.06 -6.61
C GLY A 109 21.27 2.06 -8.12
N ALA A 110 20.23 2.71 -8.64
CA ALA A 110 20.08 2.97 -10.08
C ALA A 110 21.32 3.66 -10.69
#